data_AF-A0A1I3UEJ5-F1
#
_entry.id   AF-A0A1I3UEJ5-F1
#
_cell.length_a   1.000
_cell.length_b   1.000
_cell.length_c   1.000
_cell.angle_alpha   90.00
_cell.angle_beta   90.00
_cell.angle_gamma   90.00
#
_symmetry.space_group_name_H-M   'P 1'
#
loop_
_entity.id
_entity.type
_entity.pdbx_description
1 polymer ?
#
loop_
_entity_poly.entity_id
_entity_poly.type
_entity_poly.pdbx_seq_one_letter_code
_entity_poly.pdbx_strand_id
1 'polypeptide(L)' 'MSNDFDFDLSPDQWEALKALRNPVSNGRLPKAYVVESLVKLGLVVVDDGAPAMTPAGRKALVRGSCKLLDLAA' A
#
# COMPACT_ATOMS: atom_id res chain seq x y z
N MET A 1 7.75 -19.57 -12.49
CA MET A 1 8.27 -18.28 -11.98
C MET A 1 7.10 -17.38 -11.62
N SER A 2 6.41 -17.67 -10.52
CA SER A 2 5.24 -16.92 -10.08
C SER A 2 5.36 -16.74 -8.59
N ASN A 3 6.11 -15.72 -8.16
CA ASN A 3 6.02 -15.28 -6.77
C ASN A 3 4.89 -14.26 -6.72
N ASP A 4 3.70 -14.83 -6.72
CA ASP A 4 2.40 -14.19 -6.68
C ASP A 4 2.15 -13.76 -5.24
N PHE A 5 2.80 -12.67 -4.84
CA PHE A 5 2.40 -11.97 -3.62
C PHE A 5 1.11 -11.20 -3.92
N ASP A 6 0.02 -11.96 -4.02
CA ASP A 6 -1.34 -11.44 -3.89
C ASP A 6 -1.51 -11.05 -2.42
N PHE A 7 -1.02 -9.87 -2.07
CA PHE A 7 -1.34 -9.30 -0.77
C PHE A 7 -2.84 -9.02 -0.80
N ASP A 8 -3.60 -9.82 -0.04
CA ASP A 8 -5.04 -9.61 0.17
C ASP A 8 -5.22 -8.36 1.05
N LEU A 9 -5.08 -7.20 0.41
CA LEU A 9 -5.12 -5.90 1.06
C LEU A 9 -6.54 -5.39 1.01
N SER A 10 -7.04 -4.97 2.16
CA SER A 10 -8.31 -4.26 2.23
C SER A 10 -8.22 -2.93 1.48
N PRO A 11 -9.35 -2.38 0.98
CA PRO A 11 -9.38 -1.09 0.30
C PRO A 11 -8.68 0.03 1.09
N ASP A 12 -8.86 0.08 2.41
CA ASP A 12 -8.19 1.04 3.31
C ASP A 12 -6.66 0.92 3.29
N GLN A 13 -6.12 -0.31 3.26
CA GLN A 13 -4.68 -0.55 3.16
C GLN A 13 -4.13 -0.09 1.81
N TRP A 14 -4.94 -0.19 0.76
CA TRP A 14 -4.60 0.29 -0.57
C TRP A 14 -4.60 1.81 -0.69
N GLU A 15 -5.60 2.46 -0.11
CA GLU A 15 -5.61 3.92 0.01
C GLU A 15 -4.41 4.42 0.80
N ALA A 16 -4.03 3.72 1.87
CA ALA A 16 -2.86 4.08 2.66
C ALA A 16 -1.54 3.94 1.87
N LEU A 17 -1.35 2.86 1.12
CA LEU A 17 -0.20 2.73 0.23
C LEU A 17 -0.18 3.84 -0.83
N LYS A 18 -1.33 4.14 -1.46
CA LYS A 18 -1.42 5.25 -2.42
C LYS A 18 -1.09 6.60 -1.78
N ALA A 19 -1.57 6.86 -0.57
CA ALA A 19 -1.26 8.06 0.20
C ALA A 19 0.24 8.21 0.47
N LEU A 20 0.91 7.10 0.81
CA LEU A 20 2.36 7.09 1.05
C LEU A 20 3.17 7.31 -0.23
N ARG A 21 2.69 6.80 -1.36
CA ARG A 21 3.32 7.06 -2.67
C ARG A 21 3.16 8.52 -3.10
N ASN A 22 2.01 9.13 -2.81
CA ASN A 22 1.71 10.50 -3.20
C ASN A 22 1.06 11.28 -2.04
N PRO A 23 1.88 11.76 -1.08
CA PRO A 23 1.37 12.49 0.08
C PRO A 23 0.69 13.80 -0.31
N VAL A 24 1.03 14.40 -1.45
CA VAL A 24 0.50 15.69 -1.92
C VAL A 24 -0.94 15.59 -2.41
N SER A 25 -1.33 14.47 -3.05
CA SER A 25 -2.68 14.33 -3.60
C SER A 25 -3.70 13.79 -2.61
N ASN A 26 -3.30 13.05 -1.58
CA ASN A 26 -4.27 12.28 -0.79
C ASN A 26 -4.82 12.98 0.44
N GLY A 27 -4.21 14.05 0.97
CA GLY A 27 -4.72 14.96 2.01
C GLY A 27 -5.10 14.36 3.38
N ARG A 28 -5.49 13.09 3.42
CA ARG A 28 -5.74 12.24 4.58
C ARG A 28 -4.49 11.46 4.88
N LEU A 29 -3.96 11.68 6.07
CA LEU A 29 -2.97 10.79 6.64
C LEU A 29 -3.58 9.38 6.78
N PRO A 30 -2.89 8.34 6.31
CA PRO A 30 -3.34 6.97 6.53
C PRO A 30 -3.43 6.68 8.02
N LYS A 31 -4.50 5.99 8.44
CA LYS A 31 -4.72 5.68 9.85
C LYS A 31 -3.55 4.84 10.37
N ALA A 32 -3.05 5.15 11.57
CA ALA A 32 -1.85 4.51 12.13
C ALA A 32 -1.91 2.97 12.12
N TYR A 33 -3.06 2.38 12.45
CA TYR A 33 -3.25 0.92 12.45
C TYR A 33 -3.11 0.28 11.05
N VAL A 34 -3.45 1.03 10.00
CA VAL A 34 -3.34 0.59 8.61
C VAL A 34 -1.88 0.58 8.20
N VAL A 35 -1.15 1.65 8.53
CA VAL A 35 0.30 1.75 8.31
C VAL A 35 1.03 0.63 9.04
N GLU A 36 0.67 0.37 10.30
CA GLU A 36 1.27 -0.70 11.09
C GLU A 36 1.02 -2.10 10.50
N SER A 37 -0.18 -2.32 9.94
CA SER A 37 -0.50 -3.56 9.21
C SER A 37 0.33 -3.70 7.93
N LEU A 38 0.50 -2.61 7.18
CA LEU A 38 1.36 -2.59 5.98
C LEU A 38 2.84 -2.81 6.31
N VAL A 39 3.30 -2.35 7.48
CA VAL A 39 4.65 -2.61 7.99
C VAL A 39 4.82 -4.09 8.33
N LYS A 40 3.83 -4.71 8.99
CA LYS A 40 3.82 -6.17 9.25
C LYS A 40 3.87 -6.99 7.95
N LEU A 41 3.27 -6.49 6.88
CA LEU A 41 3.31 -7.10 5.55
C LEU A 41 4.60 -6.81 4.77
N GLY A 42 5.50 -5.96 5.29
CA GLY A 42 6.74 -5.56 4.63
C GLY A 42 6.56 -4.61 3.43
N LEU A 43 5.37 -4.03 3.28
CA LEU A 43 5.02 -3.12 2.17
C LEU A 43 5.43 -1.67 2.47
N VAL A 44 5.52 -1.34 3.76
CA VAL A 44 5.94 -0.05 4.28
C VAL A 44 7.00 -0.29 5.34
N VAL A 45 7.94 0.63 5.48
CA VAL A 45 8.92 0.66 6.57
C VAL A 45 8.80 2.02 7.26
N VAL A 46 9.03 2.08 8.57
CA VAL A 46 9.13 3.37 9.26
C VAL A 46 10.61 3.77 9.22
N ASP A 47 10.93 4.77 8.41
CA ASP A 47 12.27 5.33 8.25
C ASP A 47 12.27 6.72 8.89
N ASP A 48 13.15 6.95 9.87
CA ASP A 48 13.25 8.21 10.62
C ASP A 48 11.94 8.69 11.28
N GLY A 49 11.09 7.74 11.70
CA GLY A 49 9.78 8.04 12.28
C GLY A 49 8.69 8.36 11.27
N ALA A 50 9.01 8.38 9.97
CA ALA A 50 8.06 8.56 8.88
C ALA A 50 7.80 7.24 8.13
N PRO A 51 6.55 6.91 7.79
CA PRO A 51 6.27 5.75 6.96
C PRO A 51 6.79 5.97 5.52
N ALA A 52 7.72 5.13 5.10
CA ALA A 52 8.32 5.10 3.78
C ALA A 52 7.92 3.83 3.02
N MET A 53 7.66 3.97 1.71
CA MET A 53 7.23 2.84 0.88
C MET A 53 8.41 1.95 0.49
N THR A 54 8.27 0.64 0.69
CA THR A 54 9.29 -0.34 0.27
C THR A 54 9.16 -0.70 -1.21
N PRO A 55 10.20 -1.29 -1.82
CA PRO A 55 10.10 -1.84 -3.18
C PRO A 55 8.98 -2.89 -3.34
N ALA A 56 8.66 -3.62 -2.26
CA ALA A 56 7.56 -4.58 -2.23
C ALA A 56 6.19 -3.87 -2.28
N GLY A 57 6.00 -2.81 -1.47
CA GLY A 57 4.79 -1.97 -1.52
C GLY A 57 4.54 -1.35 -2.89
N ARG A 58 5.61 -0.90 -3.56
CA ARG A 58 5.53 -0.37 -4.93
C ARG A 58 5.10 -1.42 -5.95
N LYS A 59 5.66 -2.64 -5.87
CA LYS A 59 5.27 -3.76 -6.75
C LYS A 59 3.83 -4.21 -6.50
N ALA A 60 3.41 -4.23 -5.24
CA ALA A 60 2.03 -4.50 -4.87
C ALA A 60 1.12 -3.50 -5.59
N LEU A 61 1.36 -2.18 -5.45
CA LEU A 61 0.53 -1.14 -6.06
C LEU A 61 0.31 -1.33 -7.56
N VAL A 62 1.38 -1.62 -8.30
CA VAL A 62 1.30 -1.83 -9.76
C VAL A 62 0.42 -3.03 -10.12
N ARG A 63 0.48 -4.12 -9.34
CA ARG A 63 -0.31 -5.34 -9.60
C ARG A 63 -1.75 -5.25 -9.11
N GLY A 64 -1.98 -4.77 -7.89
CA GLY A 64 -3.34 -4.66 -7.33
C GLY A 64 -4.18 -3.56 -7.99
N SER A 65 -3.56 -2.54 -8.62
CA SER A 65 -4.28 -1.57 -9.45
C SER A 65 -4.99 -2.20 -10.65
N CYS A 66 -4.50 -3.32 -11.21
CA CYS A 66 -5.22 -4.03 -12.27
C CYS A 66 -6.48 -4.73 -11.73
N LYS A 67 -6.44 -5.35 -10.55
CA LYS A 67 -7.61 -6.03 -9.95
C LYS A 67 -8.71 -5.07 -9.50
N LEU A 68 -8.35 -3.87 -9.06
CA LEU A 68 -9.32 -2.86 -8.61
C LEU A 68 -10.08 -2.19 -9.76
N LEU A 69 -9.51 -2.16 -10.97
CA LEU A 69 -10.22 -1.74 -12.17
C LEU A 69 -11.28 -2.77 -12.59
N ASP A 70 -11.02 -4.06 -12.35
CA ASP A 70 -11.95 -5.15 -12.67
C ASP A 70 -13.13 -5.21 -11.69
N LEU A 71 -12.90 -4.90 -10.40
CA LEU A 71 -13.96 -4.92 -9.38
C LEU A 71 -14.88 -3.67 -9.40
N ALA A 72 -14.57 -2.67 -10.23
CA ALA A 72 -15.35 -1.45 -10.36
C ALA A 72 -16.31 -1.46 -11.57
N ALA A 73 -16.45 -2.60 -12.27
CA ALA A 73 -17.32 -2.78 -13.43
C ALA A 73 -18.65 -3.46 -13.06
#